data_AF-A0A369B1T5-F1
#
_entry.id   AF-A0A369B1T5-F1
#
_cell.length_a   1.000
_cell.length_b   1.000
_cell.length_c   1.000
_cell.angle_alpha   90.00
_cell.angle_beta   90.00
_cell.angle_gamma   90.00
#
_symmetry.space_group_name_H-M   'P 1'
#
loop_
_entity.id
_entity.type
_entity.pdbx_description
1 polymer ?
#
loop_
_entity_poly.entity_id
_entity_poly.type
_entity_poly.pdbx_seq_one_letter_code
_entity_poly.pdbx_strand_id
1 'polypeptide(L)' 'MEKNGLLLVSIGLIVFVLSANARLGTYDFLSMITAFSLMAAGGFIYRKGKKKRGVNNEDK' A
#
# COMPACT_ATOMS: atom_id res chain seq x y z
N MET A 1 -2.99 15.77 -6.59
CA MET A 1 -3.04 14.33 -6.95
C MET A 1 -2.96 13.41 -5.72
N GLU A 2 -3.59 13.79 -4.59
CA GLU A 2 -3.37 13.16 -3.26
C GLU A 2 -4.24 11.92 -2.98
N LYS A 3 -5.00 11.44 -3.96
CA LYS A 3 -5.90 10.29 -3.79
C LYS A 3 -5.18 8.94 -4.00
N ASN A 4 -3.93 8.94 -4.44
CA ASN A 4 -3.24 7.75 -4.95
C ASN A 4 -2.57 6.90 -3.85
N GLY A 5 -2.56 7.34 -2.59
CA GLY A 5 -2.00 6.55 -1.48
C GLY A 5 -2.76 5.24 -1.25
N LEU A 6 -4.10 5.27 -1.36
CA LEU A 6 -4.92 4.05 -1.31
C LEU A 6 -4.67 3.13 -2.52
N LEU A 7 -4.39 3.70 -3.70
CA LEU A 7 -4.08 2.90 -4.89
C LEU A 7 -2.80 2.09 -4.69
N LEU A 8 -1.78 2.68 -4.05
CA LEU A 8 -0.54 1.98 -3.75
C LEU A 8 -0.74 0.81 -2.78
N VAL A 9 -1.61 0.98 -1.78
CA VAL A 9 -1.99 -0.10 -0.85
C VAL A 9 -2.75 -1.22 -1.58
N SER A 10 -3.65 -0.87 -2.49
CA SER A 10 -4.38 -1.85 -3.31
C SER A 10 -3.46 -2.66 -4.20
N ILE A 11 -2.44 -2.04 -4.82
CA ILE A 11 -1.44 -2.75 -5.61
C ILE A 11 -0.62 -3.69 -4.71
N GLY A 12 -0.24 -3.25 -3.50
CA GLY A 12 0.43 -4.10 -2.52
C GLY A 12 -0.37 -5.34 -2.13
N LEU A 13 -1.70 -5.21 -1.98
CA LEU A 13 -2.59 -6.36 -1.71
C LEU A 13 -2.66 -7.33 -2.89
N ILE A 14 -2.70 -6.84 -4.12
CA ILE A 14 -2.70 -7.71 -5.32
C ILE A 14 -1.38 -8.49 -5.40
N VAL A 15 -0.25 -7.81 -5.20
CA VAL A 15 1.08 -8.46 -5.19
C VAL A 15 1.20 -9.48 -4.05
N PHE A 16 0.58 -9.21 -2.89
CA PHE A 16 0.52 -10.16 -1.78
C PHE A 16 -0.24 -11.44 -2.15
N VAL A 17 -1.38 -11.33 -2.83
CA VAL A 17 -2.14 -12.50 -3.30
C VAL A 17 -1.37 -13.25 -4.38
N LEU A 18 -0.67 -12.55 -5.27
CA LEU A 18 0.18 -13.18 -6.30
C LEU A 18 1.43 -13.87 -5.73
N SER A 19 1.94 -13.38 -4.59
CA SER A 19 3.04 -14.01 -3.85
C SER A 19 2.66 -15.40 -3.35
N ALA A 20 1.40 -15.61 -3.00
CA ALA A 20 0.86 -16.93 -2.74
C ALA A 20 0.66 -17.64 -4.10
N ASN A 21 1.70 -18.33 -4.56
CA ASN A 21 1.65 -19.06 -5.81
C ASN A 21 0.70 -20.26 -5.68
N ALA A 22 -0.58 -20.03 -5.96
CA ALA A 22 -1.66 -21.01 -5.82
C ALA A 22 -1.42 -22.30 -6.63
N ARG A 23 -0.48 -22.26 -7.58
CA ARG A 23 -0.17 -23.35 -8.50
C ARG A 23 0.92 -24.29 -8.00
N LEU A 24 1.87 -23.80 -7.20
CA LEU A 24 3.02 -24.56 -6.70
C LEU A 24 2.99 -24.79 -5.19
N GLY A 25 2.09 -24.12 -4.46
CA GLY A 25 2.00 -24.21 -2.99
C GLY A 25 3.21 -23.61 -2.26
N THR A 26 4.15 -23.01 -3.00
CA THR A 26 5.32 -22.35 -2.47
C THR A 26 5.07 -20.86 -2.37
N TYR A 27 5.40 -20.30 -1.21
CA TYR A 27 5.39 -18.85 -1.02
C TYR A 27 6.70 -18.29 -1.55
N ASP A 28 6.59 -17.36 -2.50
CA ASP A 28 7.74 -16.56 -2.91
C ASP A 28 7.97 -15.47 -1.84
N PHE A 29 8.95 -15.73 -0.97
CA PHE A 29 9.33 -14.82 0.11
C PHE A 29 9.73 -13.43 -0.40
N LEU A 30 10.31 -13.35 -1.60
CA LEU A 30 10.72 -12.08 -2.19
C LEU A 30 9.49 -11.24 -2.53
N SER A 31 8.51 -11.85 -3.18
CA SER A 31 7.23 -11.21 -3.51
C SER A 31 6.44 -10.83 -2.25
N MET A 32 6.52 -11.62 -1.19
CA MET A 32 5.88 -11.33 0.09
C MET A 32 6.46 -10.08 0.76
N ILE A 33 7.79 -9.97 0.80
CA ILE A 33 8.50 -8.79 1.34
C ILE A 33 8.22 -7.54 0.49
N THR A 34 8.19 -7.69 -0.84
CA THR A 34 7.83 -6.61 -1.76
C THR A 34 6.42 -6.10 -1.51
N ALA A 35 5.45 -7.01 -1.38
CA ALA A 35 4.07 -6.66 -1.09
C ALA A 35 3.94 -5.89 0.24
N PHE A 36 4.63 -6.36 1.28
CA PHE A 36 4.64 -5.70 2.59
C PHE A 36 5.25 -4.30 2.53
N SER A 37 6.35 -4.15 1.79
CA SER A 37 7.03 -2.86 1.58
C SER A 37 6.14 -1.87 0.83
N LEU A 38 5.42 -2.32 -0.20
CA LEU A 38 4.44 -1.50 -0.93
C LEU A 38 3.27 -1.09 -0.05
N MET A 39 2.76 -2.01 0.78
CA MET A 39 1.64 -1.75 1.69
C MET A 39 2.05 -0.74 2.78
N ALA A 40 3.25 -0.89 3.34
CA ALA A 40 3.81 0.03 4.32
C ALA A 40 4.08 1.43 3.72
N ALA A 41 4.69 1.49 2.53
CA ALA A 41 4.92 2.75 1.82
C ALA A 41 3.61 3.45 1.46
N GLY A 42 2.62 2.71 0.94
CA GLY A 42 1.29 3.22 0.63
C GLY A 42 0.56 3.76 1.86
N GLY A 43 0.60 3.01 2.97
CA GLY A 43 0.03 3.43 4.25
C GLY A 43 0.73 4.66 4.84
N PHE A 44 2.06 4.73 4.75
CA PHE A 44 2.84 5.88 5.20
C PHE A 44 2.52 7.13 4.38
N ILE A 45 2.48 7.01 3.05
CA ILE A 45 2.12 8.10 2.14
C ILE A 45 0.68 8.56 2.41
N TYR A 46 -0.25 7.63 2.62
CA TYR A 46 -1.64 7.95 2.96
C TYR A 46 -1.75 8.70 4.30
N ARG A 47 -1.04 8.24 5.33
CA ARG A 47 -1.04 8.89 6.66
C ARG A 47 -0.38 10.27 6.62
N LYS A 48 0.71 10.42 5.88
CA LYS A 48 1.40 11.71 5.65
C LYS A 48 0.53 12.67 4.84
N GLY A 49 -0.19 12.17 3.83
CA GLY A 49 -1.15 12.95 3.03
C GLY A 49 -2.35 13.42 3.87
N LYS A 50 -2.88 12.57 4.76
CA LYS A 50 -3.94 12.98 5.70
C LYS A 50 -3.49 14.12 6.63
N LYS A 51 -2.25 14.10 7.13
CA LYS A 51 -1.72 15.17 7.99
C LYS A 51 -1.67 16.53 7.29
N LYS A 52 -1.44 16.58 5.98
CA LYS A 52 -1.49 17.81 5.19
C LYS A 52 -2.92 18.31 4.92
N ARG A 53 -3.91 17.41 4.87
CA ARG A 53 -5.33 17.78 4.70
C ARG A 53 -6.02 18.22 5.98
N GLY A 54 -5.65 17.66 7.13
CA GLY A 54 -6.17 18.11 8.43
C GLY A 54 -5.89 19.60 8.65
N VAL A 55 -4.68 20.06 8.30
CA VAL A 55 -4.27 21.47 8.38
C VAL A 55 -4.99 22.37 7.36
N ASN A 56 -5.51 21.83 6.25
CA ASN A 56 -6.11 22.62 5.17
C ASN A 56 -7.66 22.61 5.19
N ASN A 57 -8.27 21.89 6.13
CA ASN A 57 -9.72 21.79 6.29
C ASN A 57 -10.24 22.47 7.57
N GLU A 58 -9.36 22.98 8.44
CA GLU A 58 -9.75 23.81 9.59
C GLU A 58 -9.84 25.31 9.24
N ASP A 59 -9.55 25.68 7.98
CA ASP A 59 -9.53 27.06 7.47
C ASP A 59 -10.58 27.29 6.35
N LYS A 60 -11.71 26.59 6.41
CA LYS A 60 -12.89 26.86 5.56
C LYS A 60 -14.18 26.81 6.34
#